data_AF-A0A3C1G2P7-F1
#
_entry.id   AF-A0A3C1G2P7-F1
#
_cell.length_a   1.000
_cell.length_b   1.000
_cell.length_c   1.000
_cell.angle_alpha   90.00
_cell.angle_beta   90.00
_cell.angle_gamma   90.00
#
_symmetry.space_group_name_H-M   'P 1'
#
loop_
_entity.id
_entity.type
_entity.pdbx_description
1 polymer ?
#
loop_
_entity_poly.entity_id
_entity_poly.type
_entity_poly.pdbx_seq_one_letter_code
_entity_poly.pdbx_strand_id
1 'polypeptide(L)' 'METGLIYAKFKNPVDAALRLNAQYLVPLYRFVHTRDVEKAHKNNLKVIVWTINTKEEGREYIAKGVDGIASD' A
#
# COMPACT_ATOMS: atom_id res chain seq x y z
N MET A 1 6.44 -17.63 -5.43
CA MET A 1 6.90 -16.30 -5.91
C MET A 1 5.85 -15.31 -5.48
N GLU A 2 6.22 -14.27 -4.74
CA GLU A 2 5.28 -13.22 -4.33
C GLU A 2 5.24 -12.10 -5.37
N THR A 3 4.06 -11.51 -5.58
CA THR A 3 3.84 -10.44 -6.57
C THR A 3 3.22 -9.20 -5.91
N GLY A 4 3.68 -8.01 -6.30
CA GLY A 4 3.14 -6.73 -5.85
C GLY A 4 2.72 -5.84 -7.02
N LEU A 5 1.61 -5.11 -6.86
CA LEU A 5 1.18 -4.09 -7.80
C LEU A 5 1.67 -2.71 -7.32
N ILE A 6 2.66 -2.14 -8.01
CA ILE A 6 3.15 -0.78 -7.76
C ILE A 6 2.39 0.25 -8.60
N TYR A 7 1.93 1.34 -7.97
CA TYR A 7 1.17 2.39 -8.66
C TYR A 7 1.23 3.72 -7.93
N ALA A 8 1.14 4.83 -8.67
CA ALA A 8 0.95 6.15 -8.08
C ALA A 8 -0.54 6.48 -7.92
N LYS A 9 -1.31 6.42 -9.01
CA LYS A 9 -2.75 6.65 -9.03
C LYS A 9 -3.39 5.66 -9.97
N PHE A 10 -4.31 4.84 -9.46
CA PHE A 10 -4.95 3.80 -10.25
C PHE A 10 -6.38 3.57 -9.76
N LYS A 11 -7.31 3.34 -10.69
CA LYS A 11 -8.71 3.09 -10.35
C LYS A 11 -8.87 1.61 -9.96
N ASN A 12 -9.51 1.36 -8.83
CA ASN A 12 -9.77 0.01 -8.30
C ASN A 12 -8.50 -0.87 -8.19
N PRO A 13 -7.45 -0.42 -7.46
CA PRO A 13 -6.18 -1.16 -7.39
C PRO A 13 -6.30 -2.51 -6.69
N VAL A 14 -7.21 -2.66 -5.73
CA VAL A 14 -7.51 -3.95 -5.08
C VAL A 14 -7.95 -4.98 -6.10
N ASP A 15 -8.95 -4.67 -6.93
CA ASP A 15 -9.48 -5.60 -7.92
C ASP A 15 -8.41 -6.01 -8.95
N ALA A 16 -7.55 -5.07 -9.34
CA ALA A 16 -6.44 -5.36 -10.25
C ALA A 16 -5.39 -6.27 -9.60
N ALA A 17 -5.02 -6.02 -8.33
CA ALA A 17 -4.10 -6.86 -7.58
C ALA A 17 -4.65 -8.30 -7.45
N LEU A 18 -5.94 -8.45 -7.15
CA LEU A 18 -6.57 -9.77 -7.06
C LEU A 18 -6.55 -10.52 -8.40
N ARG A 19 -6.82 -9.85 -9.52
CA ARG A 19 -6.72 -10.46 -10.87
C ARG A 19 -5.31 -10.91 -11.23
N LEU A 20 -4.31 -10.22 -10.70
CA LEU A 20 -2.89 -10.56 -10.89
C LEU A 20 -2.40 -11.64 -9.91
N ASN A 21 -3.27 -12.13 -9.00
CA ASN A 21 -2.88 -12.96 -7.87
C ASN A 21 -1.72 -12.33 -7.07
N ALA A 22 -1.74 -11.01 -6.90
CA ALA A 22 -0.75 -10.28 -6.10
C ALA A 22 -1.03 -10.43 -4.60
N GLN A 23 0.02 -10.33 -3.78
CA GLN A 23 -0.04 -10.34 -2.32
C GLN A 23 0.11 -8.93 -1.73
N TYR A 24 0.64 -7.99 -2.52
CA TYR A 24 0.98 -6.64 -2.07
C TYR A 24 0.37 -5.57 -2.98
N LEU A 25 -0.12 -4.51 -2.36
CA LEU A 25 -0.29 -3.20 -2.99
C LEU A 25 0.91 -2.35 -2.61
N VAL A 26 1.52 -1.70 -3.60
CA VAL A 26 2.67 -0.80 -3.42
C VAL A 26 2.33 0.61 -3.90
N PRO A 27 1.42 1.34 -3.21
CA PRO A 27 0.96 2.67 -3.62
C PRO A 27 1.92 3.81 -3.25
N LEU A 28 1.88 4.89 -4.06
CA LEU A 28 2.47 6.18 -3.67
C LEU A 28 1.75 6.74 -2.43
N TYR A 29 2.51 7.06 -1.37
CA TYR A 29 2.01 7.38 -0.04
C TYR A 29 0.93 8.46 -0.06
N ARG A 30 1.10 9.50 -0.88
CA ARG A 30 0.20 10.67 -0.98
C ARG A 30 -1.25 10.32 -1.30
N PHE A 31 -1.52 9.13 -1.84
CA PHE A 31 -2.86 8.69 -2.21
C PHE A 31 -3.44 7.61 -1.28
N VAL A 32 -2.79 7.35 -0.15
CA VAL A 32 -3.14 6.26 0.77
C VAL A 32 -3.66 6.80 2.08
N HIS A 33 -4.89 6.41 2.42
CA HIS A 33 -5.57 6.72 3.67
C HIS A 33 -5.87 5.43 4.42
N THR A 34 -6.21 5.53 5.71
CA THR A 34 -6.52 4.37 6.58
C THR A 34 -7.57 3.44 5.96
N ARG A 35 -8.63 4.00 5.36
CA ARG A 35 -9.68 3.21 4.68
C ARG A 35 -9.16 2.37 3.51
N ASP A 36 -8.11 2.83 2.83
CA ASP A 36 -7.53 2.14 1.68
C ASP A 36 -6.72 0.93 2.18
N VAL A 37 -5.99 1.10 3.29
CA VAL A 37 -5.26 0.03 3.99
C VAL A 37 -6.23 -1.03 4.52
N GLU A 38 -7.27 -0.62 5.25
CA GLU A 38 -8.30 -1.53 5.76
C GLU A 38 -8.99 -2.33 4.63
N LYS A 39 -9.27 -1.67 3.49
CA LYS A 39 -9.85 -2.34 2.33
C LYS A 39 -8.90 -3.39 1.73
N ALA A 40 -7.61 -3.09 1.67
CA ALA A 40 -6.60 -4.04 1.21
C ALA A 40 -6.52 -5.26 2.14
N HIS A 41 -6.43 -5.03 3.46
CA HIS A 41 -6.38 -6.09 4.47
C HIS A 41 -7.61 -6.99 4.45
N LYS A 42 -8.82 -6.43 4.26
CA LYS A 42 -10.07 -7.21 4.07
C LYS A 42 -10.02 -8.17 2.88
N ASN A 43 -9.13 -7.93 1.92
CA ASN A 43 -8.92 -8.77 0.74
C ASN A 43 -7.61 -9.58 0.81
N ASN A 44 -7.03 -9.74 2.02
CA ASN A 44 -5.76 -10.44 2.26
C ASN A 44 -4.56 -9.85 1.49
N LEU A 45 -4.60 -8.57 1.13
CA LEU A 45 -3.49 -7.84 0.52
C LEU A 45 -2.74 -7.04 1.59
N LYS A 46 -1.42 -7.13 1.59
CA LYS A 46 -0.54 -6.26 2.40
C LYS A 46 -0.27 -4.94 1.67
N VAL A 47 0.03 -3.87 2.40
CA VAL A 47 0.28 -2.53 1.86
C VAL A 47 1.69 -2.05 2.19
N ILE A 48 2.48 -1.75 1.17
CA ILE A 48 3.81 -1.14 1.30
C ILE A 48 3.78 0.24 0.64
N VAL A 49 3.97 1.32 1.38
CA VAL A 49 3.92 2.68 0.80
C VAL A 49 5.29 3.15 0.33
N TRP A 50 5.33 3.90 -0.77
CA TRP A 50 6.54 4.57 -1.28
C TRP A 50 6.24 6.03 -1.62
N THR A 51 7.18 6.98 -1.61
CA THR A 51 8.43 6.96 -0.85
C THR A 51 8.22 7.82 0.39
N ILE A 52 8.56 7.29 1.57
CA ILE A 52 8.51 8.02 2.83
C ILE A 52 9.93 8.36 3.25
N ASN A 53 10.26 9.65 3.35
CA ASN A 53 11.63 10.12 3.59
C ASN A 53 11.79 10.85 4.93
N THR A 54 10.73 10.97 5.73
CA THR A 54 10.77 11.60 7.06
C THR A 54 10.27 10.65 8.14
N LYS A 55 10.75 10.85 9.38
CA LYS A 55 10.32 10.04 10.52
C LYS A 55 8.87 10.36 10.90
N GLU A 56 8.46 11.60 10.71
CA GLU A 56 7.11 12.10 10.96
C GLU A 56 6.11 11.39 10.06
N GLU A 57 6.35 11.37 8.75
CA GLU A 57 5.54 10.60 7.80
C GLU A 57 5.62 9.10 8.10
N GLY A 58 6.80 8.58 8.45
CA GLY A 58 6.96 7.17 8.85
C GLY A 58 6.02 6.77 9.99
N ARG A 59 5.98 7.57 11.06
CA ARG A 59 5.06 7.36 12.20
C ARG A 59 3.60 7.48 11.78
N GLU A 60 3.27 8.44 10.92
CA GLU A 60 1.92 8.60 10.39
C GLU A 60 1.44 7.35 9.65
N TYR A 61 2.27 6.79 8.75
CA TYR A 61 1.87 5.64 7.93
C TYR A 61 1.87 4.33 8.71
N ILE A 62 2.77 4.18 9.69
CA ILE A 62 2.67 3.08 10.67
C ILE A 62 1.33 3.15 11.41
N ALA A 63 0.90 4.34 11.85
CA ALA A 63 -0.40 4.52 12.52
C ALA A 63 -1.60 4.26 11.59
N LYS A 64 -1.46 4.46 10.28
CA LYS A 64 -2.46 4.05 9.27
C LYS A 64 -2.54 2.54 9.07
N GLY A 65 -1.60 1.77 9.62
CA GLY A 65 -1.58 0.30 9.55
C GLY A 65 -0.89 -0.28 8.32
N VAL A 66 0.01 0.46 7.65
CA VAL A 66 0.77 -0.12 6.52
C VAL A 66 1.68 -1.24 6.99
N ASP A 67 1.87 -2.25 6.15
CA ASP A 67 2.71 -3.42 6.43
C ASP A 67 4.19 -3.17 6.09
N GLY A 68 4.48 -2.12 5.34
CA GLY A 68 5.85 -1.75 4.99
C GLY A 68 5.97 -0.32 4.45
N ILE A 69 7.21 0.15 4.45
CA ILE A 69 7.60 1.47 3.95
C ILE A 69 8.83 1.30 3.06
N ALA A 70 8.80 1.94 1.90
CA ALA A 70 9.98 2.17 1.07
C ALA A 70 10.44 3.63 1.24
N SER A 71 11.74 3.80 1.44
CA SER A 71 12.46 5.07 1.59
C SER A 71 13.61 5.09 0.59
N ASP A 72 14.11 6.29 0.27
CA ASP A 72 15.39 6.45 -0.42
C ASP A 72 16.58 6.02 0.46
#